data_AF-A0AA92CG54-F1
#
_entry.id   AF-A0AA92CG54-F1
#
_cell.length_a   1.000
_cell.length_b   1.000
_cell.length_c   1.000
_cell.angle_alpha   90.00
_cell.angle_beta   90.00
_cell.angle_gamma   90.00
#
_symmetry.space_group_name_H-M   'P 1'
#
loop_
_entity.id
_entity.type
_entity.pdbx_description
1 polymer ?
#
loop_
_entity_poly.entity_id
_entity_poly.type
_entity_poly.pdbx_seq_one_letter_code
_entity_poly.pdbx_strand_id
1 'polypeptide(L)'
;MTSPTRSVINAAAVLCMATTSPGFAERYFVNDPAACPTNAEEQDQLMDFANDGGLILEEDGFSSMEYFCSFEPDLQYHWDGYQVTTHVGHCQTPGPVFMPTLFTFVMTEEAPGEIALFDSNEYTTRFYSCTD
;
A
#
# COMPACT_ATOMS: atom_id res chain seq x y z
N MET A 1 48.05 -37.75 -33.87
CA MET A 1 46.69 -37.92 -34.42
C MET A 1 45.85 -38.66 -33.39
N THR A 2 44.57 -38.29 -33.31
CA THR A 2 43.42 -38.89 -32.60
C THR A 2 43.30 -38.74 -31.08
N SER A 3 42.37 -37.86 -30.72
CA SER A 3 41.54 -37.82 -29.50
C SER A 3 40.88 -39.17 -29.19
N PRO A 4 40.41 -39.39 -27.94
CA PRO A 4 38.96 -39.50 -27.83
C PRO A 4 38.35 -38.68 -26.68
N THR A 5 37.23 -38.07 -27.03
CA THR A 5 36.22 -37.43 -26.21
C THR A 5 35.67 -38.36 -25.13
N ARG A 6 35.57 -37.87 -23.89
CA ARG A 6 34.62 -38.42 -22.90
C ARG A 6 33.79 -37.29 -22.31
N SER A 7 32.54 -37.29 -22.75
CA SER A 7 31.45 -36.47 -22.24
C SER A 7 31.15 -36.88 -20.80
N VAL A 8 31.30 -35.95 -19.85
CA VAL A 8 30.89 -36.15 -18.47
C VAL A 8 29.48 -35.60 -18.33
N ILE A 9 28.50 -36.49 -18.16
CA ILE A 9 27.11 -36.17 -17.88
C ILE A 9 27.04 -35.78 -16.40
N ASN A 10 27.05 -34.48 -16.09
CA ASN A 10 26.73 -33.99 -14.75
C ASN A 10 25.22 -33.75 -14.68
N ALA A 11 24.50 -34.72 -14.10
CA ALA A 11 23.13 -34.56 -13.65
C ALA A 11 23.12 -33.64 -12.42
N ALA A 12 23.05 -32.33 -12.64
CA ALA A 12 22.76 -31.38 -11.57
C ALA A 12 21.24 -31.39 -11.32
N ALA A 13 20.84 -32.02 -10.21
CA ALA A 13 19.49 -31.97 -9.70
C ALA A 13 19.14 -30.50 -9.38
N VAL A 14 18.30 -29.89 -10.22
CA VAL A 14 17.67 -28.60 -9.96
C VAL A 14 16.59 -28.84 -8.91
N LEU A 15 16.97 -28.73 -7.65
CA LEU A 15 16.05 -28.64 -6.53
C LEU A 15 15.37 -27.26 -6.65
N CYS A 16 14.18 -27.21 -7.25
CA CYS A 16 13.30 -26.05 -7.17
C CYS A 16 12.96 -25.83 -5.69
N MET A 17 13.76 -25.00 -5.03
CA MET A 17 13.34 -24.34 -3.80
C MET A 17 12.16 -23.47 -4.22
N ALA A 18 10.95 -23.98 -4.02
CA ALA A 18 9.76 -23.17 -4.00
C ALA A 18 9.95 -22.18 -2.85
N THR A 19 10.53 -21.02 -3.15
CA THR A 19 10.43 -19.86 -2.28
C THR A 19 8.95 -19.53 -2.26
N THR A 20 8.26 -20.00 -1.23
CA THR A 20 7.02 -19.35 -0.80
C THR A 20 7.45 -17.95 -0.40
N SER A 21 7.42 -17.03 -1.37
CA SER A 21 7.39 -15.61 -1.05
C SER A 21 6.28 -15.48 -0.01
N PRO A 22 6.54 -14.96 1.20
CA PRO A 22 5.42 -14.52 2.02
C PRO A 22 4.64 -13.59 1.11
N GLY A 23 3.42 -13.98 0.77
CA GLY A 23 2.54 -13.10 0.04
C GLY A 23 2.50 -11.84 0.89
N PHE A 24 3.01 -10.74 0.37
CA PHE A 24 2.65 -9.44 0.89
C PHE A 24 1.14 -9.41 0.69
N ALA A 25 0.40 -9.72 1.75
CA ALA A 25 -0.98 -9.31 1.80
C ALA A 25 -0.93 -7.82 1.52
N GLU A 26 -1.56 -7.41 0.44
CA GLU A 26 -1.63 -6.01 0.02
C GLU A 26 -2.20 -5.25 1.22
N ARG A 27 -1.35 -4.49 1.90
CA ARG A 27 -1.71 -3.80 3.13
C ARG A 27 -2.35 -2.49 2.73
N TYR A 28 -3.66 -2.42 2.87
CA TYR A 28 -4.42 -1.19 2.71
C TYR A 28 -4.97 -0.74 4.05
N PHE A 29 -5.27 0.55 4.13
CA PHE A 29 -5.86 1.18 5.30
C PHE A 29 -7.12 1.91 4.89
N VAL A 30 -8.11 2.01 5.78
CA VAL A 30 -9.39 2.69 5.50
C VAL A 30 -9.61 3.84 6.47
N ASN A 31 -10.32 4.89 6.07
CA ASN A 31 -10.60 6.01 6.96
C ASN A 31 -11.78 5.79 7.94
N ASP A 32 -12.43 4.63 7.88
CA ASP A 32 -13.41 4.17 8.86
C ASP A 32 -13.14 2.70 9.19
N PRO A 33 -12.72 2.34 10.42
CA PRO A 33 -12.40 0.96 10.76
C PRO A 33 -13.63 0.03 10.71
N ALA A 34 -14.86 0.58 10.71
CA ALA A 34 -16.06 -0.23 10.51
C ALA A 34 -16.18 -0.80 9.09
N ALA A 35 -15.40 -0.28 8.13
CA ALA A 35 -15.34 -0.74 6.74
C ALA A 35 -14.34 -1.88 6.51
N CYS A 36 -13.62 -2.34 7.55
CA CYS A 36 -12.67 -3.43 7.39
C CYS A 36 -13.41 -4.77 7.17
N PRO A 37 -13.11 -5.49 6.07
CA PRO A 37 -13.74 -6.77 5.79
C PRO A 37 -13.30 -7.81 6.84
N THR A 38 -14.27 -8.55 7.36
CA THR A 38 -14.10 -9.61 8.33
C THR A 38 -13.90 -10.99 7.69
N ASN A 39 -14.20 -11.11 6.39
CA ASN A 39 -14.00 -12.33 5.62
C ASN A 39 -13.78 -12.05 4.10
N ALA A 40 -13.33 -13.07 3.36
CA ALA A 40 -12.96 -12.92 1.95
C ALA A 40 -14.14 -12.65 1.00
N GLU A 41 -15.39 -12.93 1.42
CA GLU A 41 -16.59 -12.64 0.63
C GLU A 41 -17.00 -11.16 0.71
N GLU A 42 -16.32 -10.36 1.55
CA GLU A 42 -16.64 -8.96 1.82
C GLU A 42 -15.78 -7.97 1.02
N GLN A 43 -15.06 -8.42 -0.01
CA GLN A 43 -14.37 -7.49 -0.93
C GLN A 43 -15.35 -6.49 -1.59
N ASP A 44 -16.60 -6.91 -1.83
CA ASP A 44 -17.64 -6.01 -2.33
C ASP A 44 -17.95 -4.87 -1.33
N GLN A 45 -17.75 -5.08 -0.02
CA GLN A 45 -17.95 -4.04 1.00
C GLN A 45 -16.92 -2.92 0.89
N LEU A 46 -15.70 -3.22 0.45
CA LEU A 46 -14.67 -2.19 0.23
C LEU A 46 -15.03 -1.31 -0.97
N MET A 47 -15.62 -1.91 -2.01
CA MET A 47 -16.15 -1.16 -3.16
C MET A 47 -17.34 -0.29 -2.77
N ASP A 48 -18.29 -0.82 -2.00
CA ASP A 48 -19.43 -0.04 -1.49
C ASP A 48 -18.96 1.11 -0.58
N PHE A 49 -17.98 0.84 0.29
CA PHE A 49 -17.34 1.87 1.11
C PHE A 49 -16.71 2.98 0.26
N ALA A 50 -15.94 2.61 -0.77
CA ALA A 50 -15.36 3.58 -1.70
C ALA A 50 -16.44 4.35 -2.46
N ASN A 51 -17.55 3.71 -2.83
CA ASN A 51 -18.69 4.36 -3.50
C ASN A 51 -19.38 5.40 -2.60
N ASP A 52 -19.43 5.13 -1.29
CA ASP A 52 -20.01 6.03 -0.28
C ASP A 52 -19.06 7.17 0.15
N GLY A 53 -17.89 7.29 -0.49
CA GLY A 53 -16.88 8.33 -0.20
C GLY A 53 -15.83 7.92 0.83
N GLY A 54 -15.83 6.65 1.24
CA GLY A 54 -14.77 6.05 2.03
C GLY A 54 -13.42 6.12 1.31
N LEU A 55 -12.36 6.38 2.08
CA LEU A 55 -11.00 6.51 1.58
C LEU A 55 -10.19 5.26 1.90
N ILE A 56 -9.52 4.74 0.89
CA ILE A 56 -8.59 3.61 0.95
C ILE A 56 -7.19 4.17 0.72
N LEU A 57 -6.28 3.92 1.63
CA LEU A 57 -4.87 4.31 1.56
C LEU A 57 -4.02 3.09 1.21
N GLU A 58 -3.18 3.27 0.20
CA GLU A 58 -2.16 2.35 -0.27
C GLU A 58 -0.78 3.03 -0.15
N GLU A 59 0.27 2.36 -0.62
CA GLU A 59 1.64 2.87 -0.50
C GLU A 59 1.89 4.08 -1.42
N ASP A 60 1.22 4.19 -2.56
CA ASP A 60 1.47 5.23 -3.58
C ASP A 60 0.39 6.33 -3.61
N GLY A 61 -0.66 6.20 -2.81
CA GLY A 61 -1.83 7.05 -2.93
C GLY A 61 -2.95 6.73 -1.97
N PHE A 62 -4.02 7.53 -2.04
CA PHE A 62 -5.29 7.18 -1.42
C PHE A 62 -6.44 7.53 -2.36
N SER A 63 -7.51 6.75 -2.30
CA SER A 63 -8.61 6.86 -3.23
C SER A 63 -9.98 6.49 -2.66
N SER A 64 -11.01 6.91 -3.40
CA SER A 64 -12.42 6.54 -3.31
C SER A 64 -12.91 6.29 -4.75
N MET A 65 -14.19 5.95 -4.99
CA MET A 65 -14.69 5.62 -6.33
C MET A 65 -14.38 6.70 -7.40
N GLU A 66 -14.51 7.98 -7.03
CA GLU A 66 -14.37 9.12 -7.97
C GLU A 66 -13.24 10.09 -7.59
N TYR A 67 -12.42 9.74 -6.60
CA TYR A 67 -11.40 10.61 -6.06
C TYR A 67 -10.09 9.86 -5.87
N PHE A 68 -9.02 10.30 -6.52
CA PHE A 68 -7.73 9.60 -6.52
C PHE A 68 -6.62 10.59 -6.25
N CYS A 69 -5.82 10.34 -5.22
CA CYS A 69 -4.61 11.06 -4.90
C CYS A 69 -3.41 10.14 -5.02
N SER A 70 -2.33 10.65 -5.61
CA SER A 70 -1.05 9.95 -5.70
C SER A 70 0.05 10.81 -5.13
N PHE A 71 1.09 10.19 -4.58
CA PHE A 71 2.22 10.89 -4.00
C PHE A 71 3.52 10.09 -4.14
N GLU A 72 4.65 10.80 -4.14
CA GLU A 72 5.98 10.22 -4.17
C GLU A 72 6.87 10.85 -3.08
N PRO A 73 7.83 10.10 -2.51
CA PRO A 73 8.06 8.65 -2.71
C PRO A 73 6.90 7.82 -2.13
N ASP A 74 6.88 6.50 -2.35
CA ASP A 74 5.87 5.64 -1.73
C ASP A 74 5.95 5.72 -0.20
N LEU A 75 4.80 5.69 0.46
CA LEU A 75 4.66 5.64 1.90
C LEU A 75 5.16 4.30 2.43
N GLN A 76 6.10 4.37 3.37
CA GLN A 76 6.64 3.20 4.05
C GLN A 76 6.02 3.08 5.43
N TYR A 77 5.40 1.94 5.73
CA TYR A 77 4.73 1.71 7.00
C TYR A 77 5.72 1.27 8.08
N HIS A 78 6.06 2.20 8.98
CA HIS A 78 6.96 1.99 10.11
C HIS A 78 6.33 2.50 11.40
N TRP A 79 6.41 1.67 12.45
CA TRP A 79 5.80 1.93 13.76
C TRP A 79 6.84 2.04 14.87
N ASP A 80 8.13 2.16 14.54
CA ASP A 80 9.21 2.25 15.51
C ASP A 80 9.38 3.70 15.98
N GLY A 81 8.78 4.03 17.12
CA GLY A 81 8.76 5.38 17.66
C GLY A 81 7.86 6.34 16.87
N TYR A 82 8.16 7.64 16.95
CA TYR A 82 7.40 8.70 16.29
C TYR A 82 7.95 8.97 14.90
N GLN A 83 7.19 8.60 13.87
CA GLN A 83 7.55 8.74 12.46
C GLN A 83 6.72 9.85 11.80
N VAL A 84 7.40 10.75 11.09
CA VAL A 84 6.76 11.80 10.28
C VAL A 84 7.41 11.84 8.91
N THR A 85 6.63 11.63 7.87
CA THR A 85 7.09 11.67 6.48
C THR A 85 6.23 12.63 5.66
N THR A 86 6.83 13.35 4.73
CA THR A 86 6.12 14.25 3.82
C THR A 86 6.39 13.84 2.38
N HIS A 87 5.31 13.75 1.61
CA HIS A 87 5.28 13.26 0.24
C HIS A 87 4.71 14.36 -0.65
N VAL A 88 5.27 14.52 -1.84
CA VAL A 88 4.75 15.47 -2.84
C VAL A 88 3.87 14.69 -3.79
N GLY A 89 2.67 15.19 -4.04
CA GLY A 89 1.72 14.50 -4.89
C GLY A 89 0.68 15.41 -5.47
N HIS A 90 -0.43 14.83 -5.91
CA HIS A 90 -1.59 15.56 -6.39
C HIS A 90 -2.84 14.68 -6.30
N CYS A 91 -4.01 15.32 -6.23
CA CYS A 91 -5.28 14.66 -6.38
C CYS A 91 -5.85 14.97 -7.77
N GLN A 92 -6.43 13.95 -8.40
CA GLN A 92 -7.10 14.12 -9.68
C GLN A 92 -8.23 15.13 -9.52
N THR A 93 -8.08 16.25 -10.20
CA THR A 93 -9.08 17.32 -10.20
C THR A 93 -9.57 17.50 -11.63
N PRO A 94 -10.89 17.63 -11.88
CA PRO A 94 -11.37 17.93 -13.22
C PRO A 94 -10.80 19.26 -13.74
N GLY A 95 -10.28 19.26 -14.96
CA GLY A 95 -9.82 20.48 -15.64
C GLY A 95 -8.34 20.45 -16.03
N PRO A 96 -7.82 21.54 -16.65
CA PRO A 96 -6.47 21.58 -17.21
C PRO A 96 -5.38 21.93 -16.18
N VAL A 97 -5.76 22.13 -14.91
CA VAL A 97 -4.87 22.66 -13.87
C VAL A 97 -4.35 21.51 -13.03
N PHE A 98 -3.02 21.41 -12.95
CA PHE A 98 -2.34 20.53 -12.02
C PHE A 98 -2.03 21.30 -10.74
N MET A 99 -2.52 20.80 -9.60
CA MET A 99 -2.29 21.39 -8.29
C MET A 99 -1.47 20.41 -7.44
N PRO A 100 -0.16 20.69 -7.22
CA PRO A 100 0.63 19.86 -6.33
C PRO A 100 0.19 20.06 -4.89
N THR A 101 0.22 18.97 -4.12
CA THR A 101 -0.17 18.91 -2.70
C THR A 101 0.96 18.26 -1.90
N LEU A 102 1.16 18.72 -0.67
CA LEU A 102 2.01 18.05 0.30
C LEU A 102 1.13 17.17 1.18
N PHE A 103 1.47 15.89 1.26
CA PHE A 103 0.82 14.92 2.14
C PHE A 103 1.81 14.55 3.25
N THR A 104 1.48 14.87 4.50
CA THR A 104 2.31 14.54 5.65
C THR A 104 1.65 13.44 6.46
N PHE A 105 2.34 12.32 6.62
CA PHE A 105 1.87 11.18 7.39
C PHE A 105 2.56 11.13 8.74
N VAL A 106 1.81 10.76 9.77
CA VAL A 106 2.31 10.53 11.12
C VAL A 106 1.91 9.13 11.54
N MET A 107 2.90 8.35 11.99
CA MET A 107 2.77 6.99 12.53
C MET A 107 3.48 6.93 13.88
N THR A 108 2.94 6.21 14.85
CA THR A 108 3.53 6.13 16.20
C THR A 108 3.50 4.72 16.77
N GLU A 109 4.44 4.42 17.67
CA GLU A 109 4.51 3.12 18.35
C GLU A 109 3.35 2.88 19.32
N GLU A 110 2.70 3.94 19.81
CA GLU A 110 1.58 3.86 20.75
C GLU A 110 0.25 3.45 20.10
N ALA A 111 0.13 3.63 18.78
CA ALA A 111 -1.06 3.31 18.00
C ALA A 111 -0.66 2.61 16.67
N PRO A 112 -0.07 1.41 16.74
CA PRO A 112 0.31 0.68 15.54
C PRO A 112 -0.94 0.35 14.71
N GLY A 113 -0.86 0.60 13.40
CA GLY A 113 -1.99 0.42 12.49
C GLY A 113 -2.84 1.66 12.27
N GLU A 114 -2.58 2.77 12.99
CA GLU A 114 -3.23 4.07 12.75
C GLU A 114 -2.30 5.06 12.03
N ILE A 115 -2.73 5.60 10.90
CA ILE A 115 -1.98 6.61 10.15
C ILE A 115 -2.75 7.92 10.15
N ALA A 116 -2.12 9.01 10.61
CA ALA A 116 -2.70 10.35 10.50
C ALA A 116 -2.15 11.07 9.26
N LEU A 117 -3.04 11.49 8.36
CA LEU A 117 -2.74 12.30 7.20
C LEU A 117 -3.07 13.78 7.47
N PHE A 118 -2.07 14.63 7.23
CA PHE A 118 -2.19 16.09 7.17
C PHE A 118 -1.90 16.55 5.75
N ASP A 119 -2.85 17.24 5.15
CA ASP A 119 -2.71 17.86 3.83
C ASP A 119 -3.22 19.31 3.89
N SER A 120 -3.70 19.86 2.77
CA SER A 120 -4.28 21.21 2.73
C SER A 120 -5.68 21.32 3.36
N ASN A 121 -6.28 20.20 3.78
CA ASN A 121 -7.58 20.21 4.44
C ASN A 121 -7.48 20.66 5.89
N GLU A 122 -8.59 21.19 6.41
CA GLU A 122 -8.66 21.72 7.79
C GLU A 122 -8.69 20.62 8.86
N TYR A 123 -9.05 19.39 8.49
CA TYR A 123 -9.13 18.24 9.38
C TYR A 123 -8.07 17.20 9.04
N THR A 124 -7.55 16.56 10.09
CA THR A 124 -6.69 15.37 9.94
C THR A 124 -7.53 14.17 9.55
N THR A 125 -7.18 13.54 8.43
CA THR A 125 -7.74 12.24 8.05
C THR A 125 -6.99 11.15 8.81
N ARG A 126 -7.70 10.17 9.36
CA ARG A 126 -7.08 8.98 9.99
C ARG A 126 -7.38 7.76 9.15
N PHE A 127 -6.40 6.90 8.98
CA PHE A 127 -6.53 5.60 8.33
C PHE A 127 -6.19 4.49 9.31
N TYR A 128 -6.87 3.36 9.17
CA TYR A 128 -6.81 2.21 10.07
C TYR A 128 -6.51 0.95 9.28
N SER A 129 -5.57 0.13 9.77
CA SER A 129 -5.24 -1.16 9.15
C SER A 129 -6.44 -2.10 9.25
N CYS A 130 -6.79 -2.76 8.14
CA CYS A 130 -7.76 -3.86 8.14
C CYS A 130 -7.12 -5.24 8.30
N THR A 131 -5.80 -5.28 8.51
CA THR A 131 -5.04 -6.51 8.78
C THR A 131 -4.38 -6.40 10.15
N ASP A 132 -4.63 -7.38 11.00
CA ASP A 132 -3.94 -7.59 12.28
C ASP A 132 -2.51 -8.12 12.06
#